data_AF-A0A953W6S9-F1
#
_entry.id   AF-A0A953W6S9-F1
#
_cell.length_a   1.000
_cell.length_b   1.000
_cell.length_c   1.000
_cell.angle_alpha   90.00
_cell.angle_beta   90.00
_cell.angle_gamma   90.00
#
_symmetry.space_group_name_H-M   'P 1'
#
loop_
_entity.id
_entity.type
_entity.pdbx_description
1 polymer ?
#
loop_
_entity_poly.entity_id
_entity_poly.type
_entity_poly.pdbx_seq_one_letter_code
_entity_poly.pdbx_strand_id
1 'polypeptide(L)'
;AASVGAEIFVRDVFLDSEPEPAAIRRQLALAERIAVETGYAIVICHPRRETLDIVGPWLTTAPLRGFELAKVSQLTDIRRNALMASMGMR
;
A
#
# COMPACT_ATOMS: atom_id res chain seq x y z
N ALA A 1 21.78 -3.26 -5.39
CA ALA A 1 20.56 -4.01 -5.01
C ALA A 1 20.23 -5.11 -6.04
N ALA A 2 20.27 -4.85 -7.35
CA ALA A 2 19.99 -5.85 -8.39
C ALA A 2 21.05 -6.97 -8.59
N SER A 3 22.13 -6.98 -7.80
CA SER A 3 23.29 -7.87 -7.99
C SER A 3 23.12 -9.29 -7.45
N VAL A 4 21.97 -9.62 -6.85
CA VAL A 4 21.69 -10.94 -6.23
C VAL A 4 20.50 -11.69 -6.85
N GLY A 5 19.91 -11.18 -7.95
CA GLY A 5 18.78 -11.85 -8.63
C GLY A 5 17.47 -11.91 -7.83
N ALA A 6 17.42 -11.26 -6.66
CA ALA A 6 16.22 -11.19 -5.83
C ALA A 6 15.22 -10.16 -6.37
N GLU A 7 13.94 -10.49 -6.29
CA GLU A 7 12.86 -9.53 -6.52
C GLU A 7 12.79 -8.54 -5.36
N ILE A 8 12.93 -7.25 -5.66
CA ILE A 8 12.93 -6.20 -4.64
C ILE A 8 11.66 -5.36 -4.81
N PHE A 9 11.00 -5.12 -3.68
CA PHE A 9 9.90 -4.19 -3.53
C PHE A 9 10.31 -3.09 -2.57
N VAL A 10 9.91 -1.86 -2.88
CA VAL A 10 10.16 -0.68 -2.04
C VAL A 10 8.81 -0.19 -1.55
N ARG A 11 8.76 0.26 -0.29
CA ARG A 11 7.57 0.93 0.23
C ARG A 11 7.26 2.19 -0.58
N ASP A 12 5.99 2.45 -0.82
CA ASP A 12 5.52 3.69 -1.41
C ASP A 12 5.30 4.74 -0.31
N VAL A 13 4.69 4.32 0.81
CA VAL A 13 4.28 5.21 1.91
C VAL A 13 4.85 4.71 3.23
N PHE A 14 5.49 5.63 3.98
CA PHE A 14 5.76 5.44 5.40
C PHE A 14 4.71 6.18 6.21
N LEU A 15 3.74 5.43 6.70
CA LEU A 15 2.46 5.96 7.13
C LEU A 15 2.55 6.88 8.36
N ASP A 16 3.40 6.51 9.33
CA ASP A 16 3.49 7.15 10.63
C ASP A 16 4.92 7.62 10.94
N SER A 17 5.63 8.09 9.89
CA SER A 17 6.89 8.82 10.05
C SER A 17 6.71 10.03 10.99
N GLU A 18 5.53 10.64 10.90
CA GLU A 18 4.98 11.65 11.80
C GLU A 18 3.81 11.01 12.57
N PRO A 19 3.87 10.90 13.91
CA PRO A 19 2.85 10.20 14.70
C PRO A 19 1.51 10.96 14.81
N GLU A 20 1.43 12.18 14.26
CA GLU A 20 0.24 13.00 14.34
C GLU A 20 -0.93 12.36 13.54
N PRO A 21 -2.13 12.25 14.14
CA PRO A 21 -3.29 11.65 13.46
C PRO A 21 -3.64 12.26 12.10
N ALA A 22 -3.41 13.57 11.95
CA ALA A 22 -3.61 14.25 10.68
C ALA A 22 -2.57 13.87 9.63
N ALA A 23 -1.31 13.64 10.03
CA ALA A 23 -0.25 13.19 9.12
C ALA A 23 -0.53 11.77 8.62
N ILE A 24 -0.88 10.86 9.53
CA ILE A 24 -1.27 9.47 9.20
C ILE A 24 -2.43 9.46 8.20
N ARG A 25 -3.48 10.28 8.41
CA ARG A 25 -4.60 10.39 7.46
C ARG A 25 -4.18 10.92 6.09
N ARG A 26 -3.27 11.90 6.02
CA ARG A 26 -2.71 12.38 4.74
C ARG A 26 -1.92 11.28 4.02
N GLN A 27 -1.15 10.49 4.75
CA GLN A 27 -0.38 9.38 4.19
C GLN A 27 -1.28 8.24 3.69
N LEU A 28 -2.41 7.95 4.36
CA LEU A 28 -3.42 7.01 3.83
C LEU A 28 -4.03 7.52 2.52
N ALA A 29 -4.38 8.80 2.45
CA ALA A 29 -4.89 9.39 1.21
C ALA A 29 -3.84 9.34 0.07
N LEU A 30 -2.55 9.49 0.39
CA LEU A 30 -1.47 9.29 -0.57
C LEU A 30 -1.39 7.83 -1.04
N ALA A 31 -1.48 6.86 -0.12
CA ALA A 31 -1.47 5.44 -0.48
C ALA A 31 -2.63 5.05 -1.40
N GLU A 32 -3.83 5.57 -1.14
CA GLU A 32 -5.00 5.38 -2.00
C GLU A 32 -4.76 5.93 -3.41
N ARG A 33 -4.21 7.15 -3.53
CA ARG A 33 -3.88 7.75 -4.84
C ARG A 33 -2.86 6.92 -5.60
N ILE A 34 -1.79 6.48 -4.95
CA ILE A 34 -0.77 5.64 -5.56
C ILE A 34 -1.39 4.34 -6.06
N ALA A 35 -2.20 3.66 -5.24
CA ALA A 35 -2.86 2.42 -5.65
C ALA A 35 -3.79 2.60 -6.85
N VAL A 36 -4.50 3.73 -6.96
CA VAL A 36 -5.32 4.06 -8.13
C VAL A 36 -4.46 4.24 -9.39
N GLU A 37 -3.30 4.90 -9.28
CA GLU A 37 -2.44 5.21 -10.42
C GLU A 37 -1.60 4.02 -10.90
N THR A 38 -1.16 3.16 -9.99
CA THR A 38 -0.21 2.08 -10.29
C THR A 38 -0.82 0.68 -10.23
N GLY A 39 -2.04 0.56 -9.69
CA GLY A 39 -2.74 -0.70 -9.43
C GLY A 39 -2.48 -1.29 -8.03
N TYR A 40 -1.50 -0.79 -7.26
CA TYR A 40 -1.26 -1.20 -5.87
C TYR A 40 -0.37 -0.22 -5.10
N ALA A 41 -0.40 -0.24 -3.77
CA ALA A 41 0.54 0.51 -2.94
C ALA A 41 1.06 -0.34 -1.78
N ILE A 42 2.35 -0.22 -1.48
CA ILE A 42 3.02 -0.85 -0.33
C ILE A 42 3.19 0.20 0.75
N VAL A 43 2.46 0.01 1.85
CA VAL A 43 2.44 0.93 2.99
C VAL A 43 3.07 0.24 4.20
N ILE A 44 3.97 0.93 4.90
CA ILE A 44 4.52 0.46 6.18
C ILE A 44 4.16 1.42 7.31
N CYS A 45 4.06 0.90 8.53
CA CYS A 45 3.81 1.68 9.73
C CYS A 45 4.38 0.98 10.97
N HIS A 46 4.46 1.67 12.09
CA HIS A 46 4.77 1.06 13.38
C HIS A 46 3.50 0.56 14.10
N PRO A 47 3.59 -0.46 14.96
CA PRO A 47 2.45 -0.96 15.75
C PRO A 47 2.17 -0.07 16.97
N ARG A 48 2.14 1.26 16.79
CA ARG A 48 1.81 2.23 17.84
C ARG A 48 0.31 2.29 18.01
N ARG A 49 -0.15 2.59 19.23
CA ARG A 49 -1.58 2.69 19.55
C ARG A 49 -2.26 3.74 18.68
N GLU A 50 -1.64 4.91 18.54
CA GLU A 50 -2.16 6.04 17.76
C GLU A 50 -2.27 5.70 16.26
N THR A 51 -1.30 4.93 15.74
CA THR A 51 -1.31 4.43 14.36
C THR A 51 -2.45 3.43 14.16
N LEU A 52 -2.59 2.46 15.07
CA LEU A 52 -3.62 1.42 14.99
C LEU A 52 -5.05 1.98 15.16
N ASP A 53 -5.24 3.00 16.01
CA ASP A 53 -6.52 3.69 16.21
C ASP A 53 -7.05 4.33 14.90
N ILE A 54 -6.17 4.60 13.93
CA ILE A 54 -6.51 5.18 12.62
C ILE A 54 -6.54 4.11 11.53
N VAL A 55 -5.52 3.24 11.49
CA VAL A 55 -5.38 2.20 10.48
C VAL A 55 -6.51 1.17 10.59
N GLY A 56 -6.90 0.77 11.81
CA GLY A 56 -7.97 -0.22 12.01
C GLY A 56 -9.28 0.15 11.30
N PRO A 57 -9.87 1.32 11.60
CA PRO A 57 -11.05 1.82 10.90
C PRO A 57 -10.84 2.05 9.39
N TRP A 58 -9.63 2.45 8.98
CA TRP A 58 -9.32 2.62 7.57
C TRP A 58 -9.35 1.28 6.83
N LEU A 59 -8.75 0.22 7.39
CA LEU A 59 -8.72 -1.12 6.81
C LEU A 59 -10.13 -1.70 6.62
N THR A 60 -11.02 -1.54 7.60
CA THR A 60 -12.39 -2.05 7.51
C THR A 60 -13.23 -1.30 6.47
N THR A 61 -12.91 -0.04 6.19
CA THR A 61 -13.64 0.80 5.23
C THR A 61 -13.00 0.87 3.84
N ALA A 62 -11.75 0.40 3.68
CA ALA A 62 -11.02 0.41 2.42
C ALA A 62 -11.76 -0.32 1.26
N PRO A 63 -12.40 -1.49 1.48
CA PRO A 63 -13.18 -2.15 0.44
C PRO A 63 -14.36 -1.32 -0.09
N LEU A 64 -14.98 -0.50 0.77
CA LEU A 64 -16.07 0.40 0.36
C LEU A 64 -15.59 1.51 -0.59
N ARG A 65 -14.28 1.78 -0.60
CA ARG A 65 -13.62 2.72 -1.51
C ARG A 65 -12.95 2.02 -2.70
N GLY A 66 -13.16 0.71 -2.88
CA GLY A 66 -12.64 -0.05 -4.00
C GLY A 66 -11.22 -0.61 -3.82
N PHE A 67 -10.69 -0.61 -2.60
CA PHE A 67 -9.36 -1.16 -2.31
C PHE A 67 -9.43 -2.57 -1.74
N GLU A 68 -8.65 -3.48 -2.31
CA GLU A 68 -8.42 -4.82 -1.75
C GLU A 68 -7.20 -4.80 -0.82
N LEU A 69 -7.33 -5.44 0.35
CA LEU A 69 -6.22 -5.64 1.28
C LEU A 69 -5.50 -6.95 0.96
N ALA A 70 -4.21 -6.87 0.66
CA ALA A 70 -3.39 -8.02 0.32
C ALA A 70 -2.24 -8.24 1.32
N LYS A 71 -1.78 -9.50 1.40
CA LYS A 71 -0.56 -9.84 2.14
C LYS A 71 0.68 -9.55 1.30
N VAL A 72 1.78 -9.20 1.96
CA VAL A 72 3.09 -8.97 1.31
C VAL A 72 3.53 -10.17 0.46
N SER A 73 3.17 -11.40 0.86
CA SER A 73 3.48 -12.62 0.10
C SER A 73 2.82 -12.71 -1.28
N GLN A 74 1.85 -11.84 -1.58
CA GLN A 74 1.12 -11.80 -2.85
C GLN A 74 1.67 -10.73 -3.82
N LEU A 75 2.67 -9.95 -3.42
CA LEU A 75 3.15 -8.79 -4.20
C LEU A 75 3.67 -9.16 -5.59
N THR A 76 4.33 -10.32 -5.76
CA THR A 76 4.80 -10.79 -7.07
C THR A 76 3.65 -10.98 -8.05
N ASP A 77 2.54 -11.60 -7.61
CA ASP A 77 1.37 -11.83 -8.45
C ASP A 77 0.62 -10.53 -8.73
N ILE A 78 0.46 -9.67 -7.72
CA ILE A 78 -0.15 -8.35 -7.87
C ILE A 78 0.61 -7.50 -8.90
N ARG A 79 1.94 -7.43 -8.79
CA ARG A 79 2.78 -6.69 -9.74
C ARG A 79 2.69 -7.27 -11.15
N ARG A 80 2.69 -8.60 -11.29
CA ARG A 80 2.50 -9.26 -12.59
C ARG A 80 1.16 -8.85 -13.22
N ASN A 81 0.07 -8.90 -12.45
CA ASN A 81 -1.27 -8.56 -12.93
C ASN A 81 -1.37 -7.07 -13.32
N ALA A 82 -0.80 -6.17 -12.52
CA ALA A 82 -0.76 -4.74 -12.82
C ALA A 82 0.00 -4.46 -14.13
N LEU A 83 1.14 -5.13 -14.36
CA LEU A 83 1.88 -5.03 -15.61
C LEU A 83 1.06 -5.53 -16.80
N MET A 84 0.42 -6.70 -16.71
CA MET A 84 -0.41 -7.23 -17.79
C MET A 84 -1.58 -6.29 -18.15
N ALA A 85 -2.25 -5.75 -17.13
CA ALA A 85 -3.32 -4.77 -17.31
C ALA A 85 -2.84 -3.51 -18.03
N SER A 86 -1.66 -2.98 -17.67
CA SER A 86 -1.06 -1.82 -18.34
C SER A 86 -0.69 -2.06 -19.81
N MET A 87 -0.46 -3.32 -20.20
CA MET A 87 -0.14 -3.74 -21.58
C MET A 87 -1.39 -4.05 -22.41
N GLY A 88 -2.60 -3.92 -21.84
CA GLY A 88 -3.87 -4.18 -22.53
C GLY A 88 -4.20 -5.66 -22.75
N MET A 89 -3.46 -6.58 -22.12
CA MET A 89 -3.73 -8.01 -22.12
C MET A 89 -4.63 -8.35 -20.93
N ARG A 90 -5.83 -8.90 -21.21
CA ARG A 90 -6.75 -9.43 -20.20
C ARG A 90 -6.60 -10.94 -20.10
#